data_AF-A0A9P7JU09-F1
#
_entry.id   AF-A0A9P7JU09-F1
#
_cell.length_a   1.000
_cell.length_b   1.000
_cell.length_c   1.000
_cell.angle_alpha   90.00
_cell.angle_beta   90.00
_cell.angle_gamma   90.00
#
_symmetry.space_group_name_H-M   'P 1'
#
loop_
_entity.id
_entity.type
_entity.pdbx_description
1 polymer ?
#
loop_
_entity_poly.entity_id
_entity_poly.type
_entity_poly.pdbx_seq_one_letter_code
_entity_poly.pdbx_strand_id
1 'polypeptide(L)'
;MPSVLSNDDLLCNDADTLILQNIELVDIFSRKFALLQPLAFHRFPNESLIYHGYLGCSPLHPTVAISLCMLAAYRQSHRTCPWFSIQVQCKALCHLHNIPYQPYLNMQFLDAYDVYLEILHRVDSLIKAALKCDTQDWCLLNSCPCCCYKLDDEDDMTFEWLATIDGNNSLKRWSSSIYGTSPRDDLWTQCSDYWLHCTKVDQFQLNGAQPHVISNQQDPTDDWEDVVQSDSAPFNCIDHWRNAGPEACKCMFSVFEESGIFIVACRHWFILLVCDMVKSGEFSKYPLATLDHLLNVYGKNGGVAYNISCAFSKTLENSCLGPRTCELNL
;
A
#
# COMPACT_ATOMS: atom_id res chain seq x y z
N MET A 1 20.80 -10.33 57.01
CA MET A 1 22.16 -10.32 56.44
C MET A 1 22.33 -11.63 55.69
N PRO A 2 22.77 -11.67 54.42
CA PRO A 2 23.33 -10.62 53.57
C PRO A 2 22.36 -10.14 52.46
N SER A 3 22.58 -8.91 51.99
CA SER A 3 21.96 -8.30 50.82
C SER A 3 22.70 -8.76 49.56
N VAL A 4 21.97 -9.36 48.63
CA VAL A 4 22.44 -9.68 47.27
C VAL A 4 22.52 -8.36 46.50
N LEU A 5 23.71 -8.08 45.96
CA LEU A 5 23.99 -6.93 45.11
C LEU A 5 23.09 -6.97 43.87
N SER A 6 22.34 -5.90 43.64
CA SER A 6 21.65 -5.65 42.38
C SER A 6 22.69 -5.42 41.27
N ASN A 7 22.50 -6.11 40.16
CA ASN A 7 23.35 -6.06 38.95
C ASN A 7 23.26 -4.73 38.17
N ASP A 8 22.76 -3.66 38.77
CA ASP A 8 22.44 -2.40 38.07
C ASP A 8 23.53 -1.31 38.16
N ASP A 9 24.63 -1.55 38.89
CA ASP A 9 25.68 -0.54 39.12
C ASP A 9 26.99 -0.76 38.33
N LEU A 10 26.96 -1.55 37.24
CA LEU A 10 28.18 -1.91 36.48
C LEU A 10 28.17 -1.52 34.99
N LEU A 11 27.38 -0.51 34.61
CA LEU A 11 27.41 0.08 33.25
C LEU A 11 27.65 1.59 33.23
N CYS A 12 28.29 2.14 34.27
CA CYS A 12 28.77 3.52 34.27
C CYS A 12 30.28 3.52 34.47
N ASN A 13 31.05 3.44 33.37
CA ASN A 13 32.43 3.93 33.25
C ASN A 13 33.09 3.51 31.92
N ASP A 14 32.50 3.88 30.79
CA ASP A 14 33.27 4.13 29.55
C ASP A 14 32.47 5.12 28.71
N ALA A 15 32.70 6.41 28.98
CA ALA A 15 32.30 7.48 28.08
C ALA A 15 33.27 7.50 26.89
N ASP A 16 33.23 6.45 26.06
CA ASP A 16 33.68 6.55 24.69
C ASP A 16 32.72 7.52 24.00
N THR A 17 33.10 8.79 24.02
CA THR A 17 32.43 9.87 23.31
C THR A 17 32.16 9.35 21.90
N LEU A 18 30.88 9.22 21.53
CA LEU A 18 30.40 8.63 20.28
C LEU A 18 30.72 9.55 19.09
N ILE A 19 32.00 9.87 18.88
CA ILE A 19 32.47 10.76 17.85
C ILE A 19 32.36 10.00 16.54
N LEU A 20 31.52 10.51 15.64
CA LEU A 20 31.38 9.96 14.31
C LEU A 20 32.49 10.52 13.43
N GLN A 21 33.55 9.73 13.26
CA GLN A 21 34.71 10.08 12.45
C GLN A 21 34.57 9.50 11.05
N ASN A 22 35.05 10.24 10.05
CA ASN A 22 35.11 9.80 8.65
C ASN A 22 33.77 9.32 8.08
N ILE A 23 32.67 9.98 8.46
CA ILE A 23 31.36 9.71 7.86
C ILE A 23 31.29 10.40 6.50
N GLU A 24 30.96 9.64 5.48
CA GLU A 24 30.66 10.18 4.17
C GLU A 24 29.23 10.74 4.16
N LEU A 25 29.13 12.07 4.08
CA LEU A 25 27.88 12.80 3.98
C LEU A 25 27.52 13.01 2.51
N VAL A 26 26.38 12.47 2.11
CA VAL A 26 25.85 12.54 0.75
C VAL A 26 24.64 13.47 0.75
N ASP A 27 24.75 14.57 0.03
CA ASP A 27 23.68 15.55 -0.18
C ASP A 27 23.42 15.73 -1.69
N ILE A 28 22.40 16.51 -2.06
CA ILE A 28 21.97 16.70 -3.46
C ILE A 28 23.16 17.12 -4.34
N PHE A 29 23.92 18.13 -3.91
CA PHE A 29 25.02 18.72 -4.71
C PHE A 29 26.41 18.53 -4.10
N SER A 30 26.51 17.90 -2.93
CA SER A 30 27.79 17.74 -2.25
C SER A 30 27.97 16.34 -1.69
N ARG A 31 29.20 15.84 -1.77
CA ARG A 31 29.63 14.60 -1.16
C ARG A 31 30.96 14.86 -0.46
N LYS A 32 31.00 14.67 0.87
CA LYS A 32 32.19 15.00 1.68
C LYS A 32 32.32 14.11 2.89
N PHE A 33 33.55 13.89 3.34
CA PHE A 33 33.79 13.30 4.65
C PHE A 33 33.68 14.36 5.73
N ALA A 34 33.05 14.01 6.84
CA ALA A 34 32.90 14.89 7.99
C ALA A 34 33.19 14.16 9.30
N LEU A 35 33.57 14.95 10.30
CA LEU A 35 33.59 14.56 11.69
C LEU A 35 32.42 15.25 12.38
N LEU A 36 31.55 14.47 13.03
CA LEU A 36 30.37 14.98 13.71
C LEU A 36 30.48 14.73 15.21
N GLN A 37 30.22 15.79 15.98
CA GLN A 37 30.25 15.75 17.43
C GLN A 37 28.85 15.36 17.95
N PRO A 38 28.72 14.29 18.74
CA PRO A 38 27.45 13.96 19.38
C PRO A 38 27.13 14.99 20.47
N LEU A 39 25.84 15.17 20.77
CA LEU A 39 25.41 15.87 21.99
C LEU A 39 25.47 14.91 23.17
N ALA A 40 25.57 15.45 24.38
CA ALA A 40 25.73 14.66 25.62
C ALA A 40 24.58 13.67 25.88
N PHE A 41 23.39 13.91 25.32
CA PHE A 41 22.23 13.03 25.45
C PHE A 41 22.04 12.08 24.26
N HIS A 42 22.86 12.16 23.21
CA HIS A 42 22.79 11.20 22.10
C HIS A 42 23.37 9.86 22.54
N ARG A 43 22.56 8.82 22.45
CA ARG A 43 22.92 7.43 22.77
C ARG A 43 23.36 6.66 21.52
N PHE A 44 22.84 7.02 20.35
CA PHE A 44 23.11 6.30 19.10
C PHE A 44 23.69 7.20 17.99
N PRO A 45 24.49 6.66 17.06
CA PRO A 45 25.04 7.41 15.91
C PRO A 45 23.97 8.13 15.09
N ASN A 46 22.86 7.44 14.83
CA ASN A 46 21.80 8.00 14.01
C ASN A 46 21.07 9.17 14.67
N GLU A 47 21.05 9.28 15.99
CA GLU A 47 20.53 10.49 16.68
C GLU A 47 21.41 11.70 16.38
N SER A 48 22.73 11.51 16.41
CA SER A 48 23.69 12.55 16.04
C SER A 48 23.62 12.92 14.56
N LEU A 49 23.46 11.93 13.67
CA LEU A 49 23.29 12.19 12.24
C LEU A 49 22.01 12.97 11.95
N ILE A 50 20.88 12.57 12.54
CA ILE A 50 19.59 13.24 12.36
C ILE A 50 19.65 14.68 12.86
N TYR A 51 20.30 14.91 14.01
CA TYR A 51 20.53 16.26 14.53
C TYR A 51 21.28 17.17 13.54
N HIS A 52 22.18 16.59 12.73
CA HIS A 52 22.91 17.30 11.67
C HIS A 52 22.20 17.28 10.31
N GLY A 53 20.98 16.74 10.22
CA GLY A 53 20.19 16.69 8.99
C GLY A 53 20.50 15.51 8.06
N TYR A 54 21.13 14.45 8.57
CA TYR A 54 21.49 13.25 7.81
C TYR A 54 20.91 11.98 8.43
N LEU A 55 20.76 10.94 7.64
CA LEU A 55 20.33 9.62 8.10
C LEU A 55 21.36 8.59 7.66
N GLY A 56 21.86 7.80 8.61
CA GLY A 56 22.86 6.78 8.33
C GLY A 56 22.27 5.60 7.55
N CYS A 57 23.09 5.01 6.68
CA CYS A 57 22.73 3.80 5.93
C CYS A 57 22.94 2.51 6.73
N SER A 58 23.23 2.61 8.05
CA SER A 58 23.41 1.47 8.96
C SER A 58 23.02 1.89 10.38
N PRO A 59 22.39 1.00 11.17
CA PRO A 59 21.84 1.35 12.48
C PRO A 59 22.90 1.64 13.54
N LEU A 60 24.01 0.89 13.54
CA LEU A 60 25.01 0.91 14.61
C LEU A 60 26.35 1.52 14.19
N HIS A 61 26.76 1.32 12.94
CA HIS A 61 28.06 1.77 12.44
C HIS A 61 27.89 2.41 11.06
N PRO A 62 27.20 3.57 10.97
CA PRO A 62 27.06 4.26 9.70
C PRO A 62 28.43 4.74 9.22
N THR A 63 28.79 4.41 7.99
CA THR A 63 29.95 4.96 7.28
C THR A 63 29.53 5.98 6.22
N VAL A 64 28.30 5.85 5.75
CA VAL A 64 27.64 6.76 4.80
C VAL A 64 26.33 7.24 5.43
N ALA A 65 26.04 8.52 5.25
CA ALA A 65 24.78 9.12 5.66
C ALA A 65 24.23 10.03 4.56
N ILE A 66 22.94 9.93 4.30
CA ILE A 66 22.26 10.68 3.24
C ILE A 66 21.46 11.81 3.87
N SER A 67 21.50 13.00 3.26
CA SER A 67 20.78 14.16 3.80
C SER A 67 19.27 13.93 3.78
N LEU A 68 18.58 14.41 4.82
CA LEU A 68 17.11 14.38 4.88
C LEU A 68 16.50 15.17 3.73
N CYS A 69 17.13 16.26 3.30
CA CYS A 69 16.72 17.04 2.13
C CYS A 69 16.76 16.20 0.84
N MET A 70 17.78 15.36 0.65
CA MET A 70 17.89 14.48 -0.49
C MET A 70 16.80 13.40 -0.47
N LEU A 71 16.57 12.75 0.68
CA LEU A 71 15.50 11.76 0.85
C LEU A 71 14.11 12.37 0.62
N ALA A 72 13.89 13.60 1.11
CA ALA A 72 12.67 14.35 0.89
C ALA A 72 12.47 14.74 -0.58
N ALA A 73 13.53 15.20 -1.26
CA ALA A 73 13.48 15.52 -2.68
C ALA A 73 13.14 14.28 -3.52
N TYR A 74 13.80 13.15 -3.24
CA TYR A 74 13.47 11.88 -3.91
C TYR A 74 12.03 11.45 -3.67
N ARG A 75 11.52 11.55 -2.43
CA ARG A 75 10.11 11.24 -2.11
C ARG A 75 9.14 12.03 -2.97
N GLN A 76 9.36 13.34 -3.16
CA GLN A 76 8.48 14.16 -4.01
C GLN A 76 8.64 13.82 -5.50
N SER A 77 9.87 13.66 -5.98
CA SER A 77 10.14 13.25 -7.37
C SER A 77 9.45 11.92 -7.71
N HIS A 78 9.60 10.91 -6.85
CA HIS A 78 8.98 9.59 -7.03
C HIS A 78 7.46 9.63 -6.96
N ARG A 79 6.86 10.52 -6.14
CA ARG A 79 5.41 10.73 -6.11
C ARG A 79 4.87 11.27 -7.43
N THR A 80 5.59 12.20 -8.07
CA THR A 80 5.19 12.79 -9.35
C THR A 80 5.50 11.90 -10.55
N CYS A 81 6.54 11.07 -10.44
CA CYS A 81 6.97 10.15 -11.48
C CYS A 81 7.36 8.81 -10.84
N PRO A 82 6.41 7.87 -10.69
CA PRO A 82 6.68 6.55 -10.11
C PRO A 82 7.73 5.71 -10.87
N TRP A 83 8.01 6.07 -12.12
CA TRP A 83 9.05 5.45 -12.95
C TRP A 83 10.47 5.88 -12.54
N PHE A 84 10.60 6.95 -11.75
CA PHE A 84 11.87 7.49 -11.32
C PHE A 84 12.43 6.70 -10.13
N SER A 85 13.03 5.54 -10.43
CA SER A 85 13.49 4.60 -9.41
C SER A 85 14.70 5.08 -8.59
N ILE A 86 14.94 4.43 -7.44
CA ILE A 86 16.13 4.64 -6.60
C ILE A 86 17.42 4.50 -7.42
N GLN A 87 17.46 3.57 -8.37
CA GLN A 87 18.63 3.39 -9.23
C GLN A 87 18.89 4.61 -10.11
N VAL A 88 17.84 5.18 -10.71
CA VAL A 88 17.96 6.40 -11.52
C VAL A 88 18.39 7.56 -10.63
N GLN A 89 17.83 7.68 -9.43
CA GLN A 89 18.23 8.70 -8.46
C GLN A 89 19.70 8.57 -8.03
N CYS A 90 20.18 7.36 -7.75
CA CYS A 90 21.58 7.12 -7.39
C CYS A 90 22.52 7.44 -8.55
N LYS A 91 22.15 7.10 -9.79
CA LYS A 91 22.89 7.51 -10.99
C LYS A 91 22.92 9.03 -11.11
N ALA A 92 21.80 9.71 -10.93
CA ALA A 92 21.73 11.17 -10.97
C ALA A 92 22.65 11.80 -9.91
N LEU A 93 22.65 11.29 -8.66
CA LEU A 93 23.57 11.73 -7.60
C LEU A 93 25.04 11.55 -8.00
N CYS A 94 25.41 10.37 -8.52
CA CYS A 94 26.77 10.13 -9.00
C CYS A 94 27.19 11.16 -10.08
N HIS A 95 26.30 11.49 -11.03
CA HIS A 95 26.59 12.51 -12.05
C HIS A 95 26.71 13.91 -11.43
N LEU A 96 25.82 14.29 -10.50
CA LEU A 96 25.89 15.57 -9.79
C LEU A 96 27.19 15.72 -8.99
N HIS A 97 27.73 14.62 -8.48
CA HIS A 97 28.99 14.60 -7.72
C HIS A 97 30.23 14.38 -8.61
N ASN A 98 30.07 14.27 -9.93
CA ASN A 98 31.13 13.98 -10.90
C ASN A 98 31.93 12.69 -10.59
N ILE A 99 31.23 11.62 -10.20
CA ILE A 99 31.82 10.31 -9.93
C ILE A 99 31.17 9.20 -10.77
N PRO A 100 31.87 8.09 -11.04
CA PRO A 100 31.28 6.91 -11.64
C PRO A 100 30.14 6.34 -10.78
N TYR A 101 29.18 5.68 -11.42
CA TYR A 101 28.10 4.99 -10.71
C TYR A 101 28.66 3.91 -9.79
N GLN A 102 28.24 3.95 -8.53
CA GLN A 102 28.62 3.00 -7.49
C GLN A 102 27.41 2.11 -7.15
N PRO A 103 27.41 0.81 -7.50
CA PRO A 103 26.26 -0.06 -7.28
C PRO A 103 25.80 -0.15 -5.81
N TYR A 104 26.73 -0.09 -4.86
CA TYR A 104 26.42 -0.17 -3.43
C TYR A 104 25.65 1.05 -2.90
N LEU A 105 25.72 2.20 -3.58
CA LEU A 105 24.95 3.39 -3.21
C LEU A 105 23.45 3.13 -3.32
N ASN A 106 23.04 2.23 -4.22
CA ASN A 106 21.63 1.85 -4.37
C ASN A 106 21.07 1.22 -3.10
N MET A 107 21.79 0.25 -2.52
CA MET A 107 21.39 -0.39 -1.25
C MET A 107 21.45 0.60 -0.10
N GLN A 108 22.53 1.39 0.01
CA GLN A 108 22.68 2.42 1.04
C GLN A 108 21.54 3.45 1.01
N PHE A 109 21.15 3.86 -0.19
CA PHE A 109 20.04 4.79 -0.39
C PHE A 109 18.71 4.16 -0.01
N LEU A 110 18.47 2.91 -0.42
CA LEU A 110 17.28 2.15 -0.07
C LEU A 110 17.15 1.99 1.46
N ASP A 111 18.21 1.54 2.13
CA ASP A 111 18.23 1.34 3.58
C ASP A 111 17.90 2.65 4.33
N ALA A 112 18.52 3.76 3.93
CA ALA A 112 18.23 5.08 4.52
C ALA A 112 16.82 5.57 4.19
N TYR A 113 16.34 5.32 2.97
CA TYR A 113 15.02 5.76 2.52
C TYR A 113 13.89 5.03 3.26
N ASP A 114 14.03 3.72 3.49
CA ASP A 114 13.06 2.93 4.25
C ASP A 114 12.94 3.45 5.69
N VAL A 115 14.07 3.69 6.36
CA VAL A 115 14.09 4.30 7.71
C VAL A 115 13.49 5.71 7.70
N TYR A 116 13.76 6.50 6.67
CA TYR A 116 13.17 7.83 6.53
C TYR A 116 11.64 7.79 6.37
N LEU A 117 11.11 6.85 5.57
CA LEU A 117 9.67 6.67 5.43
C LEU A 117 9.04 6.21 6.76
N GLU A 118 9.69 5.31 7.49
CA GLU A 118 9.24 4.84 8.80
C GLU A 118 9.20 5.97 9.84
N ILE A 119 10.23 6.83 9.88
CA ILE A 119 10.24 8.01 10.76
C ILE A 119 9.05 8.92 10.44
N LEU A 120 8.83 9.23 9.16
CA LEU A 120 7.71 10.07 8.74
C LEU A 120 6.37 9.45 9.10
N HIS A 121 6.23 8.13 8.94
CA HIS A 121 5.02 7.42 9.30
C HIS A 121 4.75 7.51 10.81
N ARG A 122 5.74 7.23 11.66
CA ARG A 122 5.57 7.35 13.12
C ARG A 122 5.20 8.76 13.55
N VAL A 123 5.82 9.77 12.95
CA VAL A 123 5.48 11.17 13.22
C VAL A 123 4.04 11.47 12.78
N ASP A 124 3.62 11.02 11.60
CA ASP A 124 2.24 11.18 11.12
C ASP A 124 1.23 10.48 12.06
N SER A 125 1.54 9.28 12.54
CA SER A 125 0.71 8.55 13.51
C SER A 125 0.60 9.28 14.85
N LEU A 126 1.69 9.86 15.36
CA LEU A 126 1.66 10.68 16.57
C LEU A 126 0.83 11.95 16.38
N ILE A 127 0.95 12.60 15.22
CA ILE A 127 0.14 13.77 14.87
C ILE A 127 -1.34 13.39 14.78
N LYS A 128 -1.68 12.29 14.10
CA LYS A 128 -3.05 11.79 14.01
C LYS A 128 -3.63 11.50 15.38
N ALA A 129 -2.91 10.80 16.25
CA ALA A 129 -3.36 10.54 17.62
C ALA A 129 -3.57 11.84 18.42
N ALA A 130 -2.65 12.82 18.30
CA ALA A 130 -2.80 14.11 18.95
C ALA A 130 -4.02 14.91 18.44
N LEU A 131 -4.35 14.77 17.16
CA LEU A 131 -5.52 15.38 16.51
C LEU A 131 -6.81 14.54 16.67
N LYS A 132 -6.75 13.37 17.32
CA LYS A 132 -7.85 12.39 17.43
C LYS A 132 -8.35 11.90 16.06
N CYS A 133 -7.43 11.77 15.12
CA CYS A 133 -7.64 11.28 13.76
C CYS A 133 -7.22 9.81 13.60
N ASP A 134 -7.20 9.04 14.69
CA ASP A 134 -6.71 7.66 14.79
C ASP A 134 -7.83 6.67 15.15
N THR A 135 -9.09 7.08 15.07
CA THR A 135 -10.22 6.19 15.31
C THR A 135 -10.40 5.18 14.18
N GLN A 136 -11.05 4.05 14.46
CA GLN A 136 -11.42 3.07 13.43
C GLN A 136 -12.16 3.75 12.27
N ASP A 137 -11.75 3.43 11.04
CA ASP A 137 -12.32 3.95 9.80
C ASP A 137 -12.30 5.49 9.68
N TRP A 138 -11.42 6.19 10.41
CA TRP A 138 -11.35 7.65 10.41
C TRP A 138 -11.17 8.23 9.02
N CYS A 139 -10.27 7.63 8.21
CA CYS A 139 -10.07 8.05 6.82
C CYS A 139 -11.37 7.92 6.01
N LEU A 140 -12.11 6.82 6.13
CA LEU A 140 -13.34 6.61 5.39
C LEU A 140 -14.41 7.64 5.78
N LEU A 141 -14.49 7.98 7.06
CA LEU A 141 -15.44 8.96 7.59
C LEU A 141 -15.07 10.42 7.33
N ASN A 142 -13.81 10.73 6.98
CA ASN A 142 -13.32 12.12 6.93
C ASN A 142 -12.53 12.49 5.66
N SER A 143 -12.26 11.55 4.74
CA SER A 143 -11.40 11.83 3.56
C SER A 143 -11.99 12.87 2.61
N CYS A 144 -13.31 12.88 2.43
CA CYS A 144 -13.97 13.78 1.50
C CYS A 144 -14.86 14.78 2.26
N PRO A 145 -14.42 16.03 2.46
CA PRO A 145 -15.23 17.04 3.15
C PRO A 145 -16.62 17.21 2.54
N CYS A 146 -16.72 17.20 1.20
CA CYS A 146 -17.99 17.36 0.50
C CYS A 146 -18.96 16.16 0.65
N CYS A 147 -18.47 14.98 1.03
CA CYS A 147 -19.33 13.82 1.28
C CYS A 147 -19.65 13.65 2.77
N CYS A 148 -18.71 14.03 3.64
CA CYS A 148 -18.77 13.71 5.07
C CYS A 148 -19.32 14.86 5.93
N TYR A 149 -19.34 16.09 5.42
CA TYR A 149 -19.80 17.27 6.15
C TYR A 149 -21.20 17.67 5.70
N LYS A 150 -22.23 17.32 6.49
CA LYS A 150 -23.63 17.71 6.27
C LYS A 150 -23.92 19.03 6.99
N LEU A 151 -24.56 19.99 6.33
CA LEU A 151 -25.02 21.23 6.96
C LEU A 151 -26.44 21.06 7.54
N ASP A 152 -26.75 21.77 8.62
CA ASP A 152 -28.04 21.67 9.32
C ASP A 152 -29.24 22.08 8.45
N ASP A 153 -29.02 22.97 7.47
CA ASP A 153 -30.05 23.56 6.60
C ASP A 153 -30.10 22.94 5.18
N GLU A 154 -29.40 21.83 4.94
CA GLU A 154 -29.41 21.15 3.63
C GLU A 154 -30.57 20.13 3.54
N ASP A 155 -31.21 20.07 2.37
CA ASP A 155 -32.22 19.05 2.08
C ASP A 155 -31.59 17.64 2.09
N ASP A 156 -32.36 16.65 2.53
CA ASP A 156 -31.94 15.25 2.49
C ASP A 156 -31.62 14.82 1.04
N MET A 157 -30.39 14.36 0.84
CA MET A 157 -29.98 13.82 -0.45
C MET A 157 -30.70 12.50 -0.75
N THR A 158 -31.00 12.27 -2.03
CA THR A 158 -31.58 10.99 -2.49
C THR A 158 -30.71 9.79 -2.10
N PHE A 159 -29.39 9.97 -2.09
CA PHE A 159 -28.42 8.99 -1.56
C PHE A 159 -27.57 9.66 -0.49
N GLU A 160 -27.41 9.01 0.66
CA GLU A 160 -26.59 9.51 1.76
C GLU A 160 -25.09 9.44 1.44
N TRP A 161 -24.69 8.49 0.61
CA TRP A 161 -23.32 8.33 0.16
C TRP A 161 -23.28 7.70 -1.24
N LEU A 162 -22.27 8.08 -2.02
CA LEU A 162 -22.05 7.58 -3.38
C LEU A 162 -20.59 7.17 -3.55
N ALA A 163 -20.38 5.95 -4.03
CA ALA A 163 -19.07 5.43 -4.34
C ALA A 163 -19.01 4.85 -5.76
N THR A 164 -17.80 4.79 -6.31
CA THR A 164 -17.47 4.11 -7.55
C THR A 164 -16.42 3.06 -7.24
N ILE A 165 -16.59 1.86 -7.78
CA ILE A 165 -15.67 0.75 -7.59
C ILE A 165 -15.15 0.26 -8.95
N ASP A 166 -13.87 -0.10 -9.01
CA ASP A 166 -13.27 -0.68 -10.22
C ASP A 166 -11.96 -1.43 -9.91
N GLY A 167 -11.66 -2.43 -10.74
CA GLY A 167 -10.40 -3.17 -10.74
C GLY A 167 -9.41 -2.68 -11.81
N ASN A 168 -8.12 -2.74 -11.50
CA ASN A 168 -7.04 -2.47 -12.46
C ASN A 168 -6.04 -3.63 -12.49
N ASN A 169 -6.11 -4.43 -13.56
CA ASN A 169 -5.26 -5.60 -13.83
C ASN A 169 -3.87 -5.26 -14.41
N SER A 170 -3.49 -3.97 -14.50
CA SER A 170 -2.21 -3.57 -15.09
C SER A 170 -1.06 -3.57 -14.08
N LEU A 171 -1.37 -3.51 -12.79
CA LEU A 171 -0.39 -3.40 -11.70
C LEU A 171 0.03 -4.79 -11.19
N LYS A 172 0.57 -5.61 -12.09
CA LYS A 172 0.97 -6.99 -11.81
C LYS A 172 2.33 -7.06 -11.13
N ARG A 173 2.44 -7.86 -10.06
CA ARG A 173 3.72 -8.17 -9.38
C ARG A 173 4.04 -9.66 -9.52
N TRP A 174 5.25 -9.96 -9.96
CA TRP A 174 5.73 -11.33 -10.12
C TRP A 174 5.86 -12.04 -8.77
N SER A 175 5.44 -13.30 -8.73
CA SER A 175 5.66 -14.15 -7.56
C SER A 175 7.16 -14.44 -7.41
N SER A 176 7.67 -14.36 -6.18
CA SER A 176 9.07 -14.64 -5.87
C SER A 176 9.48 -16.07 -6.22
N SER A 177 8.51 -16.99 -6.27
CA SER A 177 8.68 -18.38 -6.69
C SER A 177 9.25 -18.51 -8.10
N ILE A 178 8.95 -17.55 -8.99
CA ILE A 178 9.44 -17.52 -10.38
C ILE A 178 10.96 -17.31 -10.44
N TYR A 179 11.52 -16.58 -9.46
CA TYR A 179 12.95 -16.34 -9.38
C TYR A 179 13.70 -17.45 -8.61
N GLY A 180 13.04 -18.55 -8.24
CA GLY A 180 13.62 -19.61 -7.41
C GLY A 180 13.92 -19.15 -5.97
N THR A 181 13.33 -18.05 -5.55
CA THR A 181 13.51 -17.47 -4.21
C THR A 181 12.27 -17.69 -3.36
N SER A 182 12.47 -18.13 -2.11
CA SER A 182 11.39 -18.12 -1.13
C SER A 182 10.87 -16.69 -0.96
N PRO A 183 9.54 -16.49 -0.90
CA PRO A 183 8.98 -15.20 -0.49
C PRO A 183 9.64 -14.79 0.82
N ARG A 184 10.17 -13.57 0.89
CA ARG A 184 10.43 -12.98 2.19
C ARG A 184 9.08 -12.57 2.72
N ASP A 185 8.72 -13.07 3.89
CA ASP A 185 7.53 -12.59 4.57
C ASP A 185 7.70 -11.09 4.77
N ASP A 186 6.84 -10.33 4.12
CA ASP A 186 6.74 -8.91 4.38
C ASP A 186 6.03 -8.74 5.71
N LEU A 187 6.81 -8.61 6.78
CA LEU A 187 6.31 -8.39 8.14
C LEU A 187 5.73 -6.98 8.32
N TRP A 188 5.84 -6.13 7.31
CA TRP A 188 5.28 -4.79 7.36
C TRP A 188 3.77 -4.89 7.19
N THR A 189 3.05 -4.68 8.30
CA THR A 189 1.60 -4.54 8.27
C THR A 189 1.22 -3.29 7.50
N GLN A 190 0.18 -3.35 6.65
CA GLN A 190 -0.32 -2.20 5.92
C GLN A 190 -0.63 -1.04 6.88
N CYS A 191 0.17 0.02 6.82
CA CYS A 191 0.15 1.14 7.78
C CYS A 191 -0.93 2.20 7.49
N SER A 192 -1.98 1.86 6.75
CA SER A 192 -2.96 2.82 6.25
C SER A 192 -4.37 2.24 6.25
N ASP A 193 -5.32 3.01 6.77
CA ASP A 193 -6.74 2.64 6.89
C ASP A 193 -7.48 2.52 5.54
N TYR A 194 -6.84 2.92 4.44
CA TYR A 194 -7.38 2.68 3.09
C TYR A 194 -7.41 1.19 2.72
N TRP A 195 -6.53 0.36 3.30
CA TRP A 195 -6.34 -1.00 2.82
C TRP A 195 -7.29 -1.99 3.48
N LEU A 196 -8.06 -2.70 2.64
CA LEU A 196 -8.84 -3.86 3.03
C LEU A 196 -7.95 -5.10 3.03
N HIS A 197 -7.79 -5.70 4.21
CA HIS A 197 -6.94 -6.87 4.39
C HIS A 197 -7.44 -8.08 3.60
N CYS A 198 -6.52 -8.86 3.02
CA CYS A 198 -6.85 -10.04 2.20
C CYS A 198 -7.74 -11.04 2.95
N THR A 199 -7.49 -11.23 4.25
CA THR A 199 -8.31 -12.13 5.09
C THR A 199 -9.78 -11.71 5.20
N LYS A 200 -10.09 -10.41 5.07
CA LYS A 200 -11.47 -9.91 5.01
C LYS A 200 -12.06 -10.12 3.63
N VAL A 201 -11.27 -9.94 2.58
CA VAL A 201 -11.69 -10.16 1.19
C VAL A 201 -12.00 -11.64 0.93
N ASP A 202 -11.15 -12.54 1.42
CA ASP A 202 -11.25 -13.98 1.17
C ASP A 202 -12.47 -14.64 1.84
N GLN A 203 -13.12 -13.97 2.80
CA GLN A 203 -14.40 -14.42 3.36
C GLN A 203 -15.52 -14.46 2.32
N PHE A 204 -15.41 -13.64 1.26
CA PHE A 204 -16.36 -13.56 0.17
C PHE A 204 -15.96 -14.42 -1.03
N GLN A 205 -14.93 -15.26 -0.91
CA GLN A 205 -14.57 -16.18 -1.97
C GLN A 205 -15.62 -17.31 -2.07
N LEU A 206 -16.26 -17.42 -3.24
CA LEU A 206 -17.28 -18.43 -3.50
C LEU A 206 -16.64 -19.83 -3.51
N ASN A 207 -17.27 -20.78 -2.81
CA ASN A 207 -16.87 -22.19 -2.83
C ASN A 207 -16.98 -22.74 -4.27
N GLY A 208 -15.84 -22.99 -4.92
CA GLY A 208 -15.75 -23.46 -6.31
C GLY A 208 -15.12 -22.47 -7.29
N ALA A 209 -14.93 -21.20 -6.89
CA ALA A 209 -14.15 -20.21 -7.65
C ALA A 209 -12.64 -20.38 -7.38
N GLN A 210 -12.13 -21.59 -7.63
CA GLN A 210 -10.69 -21.80 -7.75
C GLN A 210 -10.25 -21.21 -9.09
N PRO A 211 -9.19 -20.39 -9.13
CA PRO A 211 -8.69 -19.88 -10.40
C PRO A 211 -8.35 -21.05 -11.32
N HIS A 212 -8.92 -21.08 -12.52
CA HIS A 212 -8.54 -22.06 -13.52
C HIS A 212 -7.09 -21.73 -13.92
N VAL A 213 -6.15 -22.58 -13.50
CA VAL A 213 -4.73 -22.39 -13.77
C VAL A 213 -4.46 -22.81 -15.20
N ILE A 214 -4.04 -21.87 -16.05
CA ILE A 214 -3.63 -22.16 -17.43
C ILE A 214 -2.48 -23.17 -17.36
N SER A 215 -2.71 -24.39 -17.86
CA SER A 215 -1.63 -25.35 -18.11
C SER A 215 -0.82 -24.89 -19.33
N ASN A 216 0.48 -25.20 -19.39
CA ASN A 216 1.45 -24.76 -20.41
C ASN A 216 1.11 -25.06 -21.90
N GLN A 217 -0.12 -25.50 -22.22
CA GLN A 217 -0.57 -25.89 -23.56
C GLN A 217 -1.58 -24.94 -24.21
N GLN A 218 -2.08 -23.91 -23.51
CA GLN A 218 -2.94 -22.86 -24.09
C GLN A 218 -2.13 -21.59 -24.38
N ASP A 219 -2.61 -20.81 -25.35
CA ASP A 219 -1.94 -19.59 -25.85
C ASP A 219 -1.64 -18.62 -24.68
N PRO A 220 -0.37 -18.34 -24.36
CA PRO A 220 0.04 -17.64 -23.15
C PRO A 220 -0.25 -16.13 -23.16
N THR A 221 -1.20 -15.68 -23.99
CA THR A 221 -1.46 -14.26 -24.27
C THR A 221 -2.87 -13.79 -23.91
N ASP A 222 -3.82 -14.68 -23.62
CA ASP A 222 -5.18 -14.32 -23.22
C ASP A 222 -5.49 -14.81 -21.79
N ASP A 223 -6.00 -13.92 -20.94
CA ASP A 223 -6.46 -14.20 -19.58
C ASP A 223 -7.94 -14.62 -19.54
N TRP A 224 -8.44 -15.07 -20.69
CA TRP A 224 -9.83 -15.40 -20.95
C TRP A 224 -9.98 -16.74 -21.67
N GLU A 225 -10.85 -17.61 -21.15
CA GLU A 225 -11.34 -18.79 -21.86
C GLU A 225 -12.69 -18.50 -22.53
N ASP A 226 -12.72 -18.55 -23.87
CA ASP A 226 -13.95 -18.37 -24.64
C ASP A 226 -14.94 -19.51 -24.38
N VAL A 227 -16.16 -19.16 -23.99
CA VAL A 227 -17.29 -20.10 -23.92
C VAL A 227 -18.02 -20.07 -25.26
N VAL A 228 -18.24 -21.24 -25.87
CA VAL A 228 -19.03 -21.36 -27.09
C VAL A 228 -20.49 -20.99 -26.77
N GLN A 229 -20.93 -19.80 -27.17
CA GLN A 229 -22.32 -19.37 -27.04
C GLN A 229 -23.19 -20.01 -28.14
N SER A 230 -24.43 -20.37 -27.77
CA SER A 230 -25.46 -20.73 -28.74
C SER A 230 -26.16 -19.47 -29.27
N ASP A 231 -26.23 -19.30 -30.59
CA ASP A 231 -26.78 -18.13 -31.31
C ASP A 231 -28.26 -17.76 -31.00
N SER A 232 -28.94 -18.45 -30.10
CA SER A 232 -30.38 -18.30 -29.82
C SER A 232 -30.72 -17.71 -28.44
N ALA A 233 -29.73 -17.25 -27.65
CA ALA A 233 -29.97 -16.67 -26.34
C ALA A 233 -30.48 -15.20 -26.42
N PRO A 234 -31.40 -14.77 -25.55
CA PRO A 234 -31.83 -13.38 -25.47
C PRO A 234 -30.66 -12.46 -25.06
N PHE A 235 -30.73 -11.19 -25.46
CA PHE A 235 -29.69 -10.18 -25.14
C PHE A 235 -29.36 -10.17 -23.66
N ASN A 236 -28.10 -10.42 -23.33
CA ASN A 236 -27.57 -10.44 -21.99
C ASN A 236 -26.30 -9.58 -21.96
N CYS A 237 -26.26 -8.57 -21.10
CA CYS A 237 -25.09 -7.69 -20.97
C CYS A 237 -23.81 -8.49 -20.70
N ILE A 238 -23.92 -9.62 -19.98
CA ILE A 238 -22.82 -10.49 -19.60
C ILE A 238 -22.09 -11.09 -20.81
N ASP A 239 -22.83 -11.38 -21.88
CA ASP A 239 -22.33 -12.14 -23.03
C ASP A 239 -21.39 -11.32 -23.93
N HIS A 240 -21.41 -9.99 -23.79
CA HIS A 240 -20.64 -9.05 -24.61
C HIS A 240 -19.40 -8.49 -23.90
N TRP A 241 -19.25 -8.68 -22.58
CA TRP A 241 -18.17 -8.08 -21.79
C TRP A 241 -17.41 -9.15 -21.00
N ARG A 242 -16.14 -9.39 -21.35
CA ARG A 242 -15.25 -10.35 -20.66
C ARG A 242 -15.23 -10.15 -19.14
N ASN A 243 -15.18 -8.90 -18.67
CA ASN A 243 -15.18 -8.60 -17.22
C ASN A 243 -16.45 -9.05 -16.49
N ALA A 244 -17.59 -9.08 -17.19
CA ALA A 244 -18.89 -9.49 -16.64
C ALA A 244 -19.16 -11.00 -16.78
N GLY A 245 -18.35 -11.71 -17.58
CA GLY A 245 -18.52 -13.13 -17.80
C GLY A 245 -18.09 -13.99 -16.60
N PRO A 246 -18.31 -15.32 -16.67
CA PRO A 246 -18.13 -16.23 -15.55
C PRO A 246 -16.70 -16.19 -14.99
N GLU A 247 -16.56 -16.28 -13.65
CA GLU A 247 -15.24 -16.32 -13.01
C GLU A 247 -14.38 -17.50 -13.48
N ALA A 248 -15.00 -18.61 -13.88
CA ALA A 248 -14.30 -19.78 -14.44
C ALA A 248 -13.57 -19.46 -15.76
N CYS A 249 -14.04 -18.47 -16.51
CA CYS A 249 -13.42 -18.02 -17.77
C CYS A 249 -12.28 -17.03 -17.53
N LYS A 250 -12.19 -16.45 -16.33
CA LYS A 250 -11.11 -15.53 -15.96
C LYS A 250 -9.90 -16.35 -15.55
N CYS A 251 -8.99 -16.54 -16.49
CA CYS A 251 -7.76 -17.27 -16.27
C CYS A 251 -6.65 -16.30 -15.89
N MET A 252 -6.02 -16.49 -14.74
CA MET A 252 -4.89 -15.67 -14.36
C MET A 252 -3.58 -16.44 -14.50
N PHE A 253 -2.56 -15.77 -15.05
CA PHE A 253 -1.22 -16.34 -15.06
C PHE A 253 -0.75 -16.58 -13.63
N SER A 254 -0.45 -17.84 -13.30
CA SER A 254 0.06 -18.29 -11.99
C SER A 254 1.40 -17.67 -11.59
N VAL A 255 2.01 -16.89 -12.49
CA VAL A 255 3.30 -16.23 -12.30
C VAL A 255 3.19 -14.96 -11.46
N PHE A 256 1.99 -14.41 -11.27
CA PHE A 256 1.77 -13.17 -10.51
C PHE A 256 1.24 -13.47 -9.11
N GLU A 257 1.81 -12.79 -8.11
CA GLU A 257 1.30 -12.82 -6.73
C GLU A 257 0.14 -11.83 -6.62
N GLU A 258 0.38 -10.55 -6.94
CA GLU A 258 -0.65 -9.55 -7.17
C GLU A 258 -0.91 -9.40 -8.66
N SER A 259 -2.18 -9.47 -9.03
CA SER A 259 -2.67 -9.31 -10.39
C SER A 259 -3.04 -7.87 -10.72
N GLY A 260 -3.18 -7.04 -9.69
CA GLY A 260 -3.65 -5.68 -9.80
C GLY A 260 -4.19 -5.16 -8.47
N ILE A 261 -4.95 -4.08 -8.57
CA ILE A 261 -5.55 -3.37 -7.43
C ILE A 261 -7.04 -3.17 -7.69
N PHE A 262 -7.84 -3.19 -6.65
CA PHE A 262 -9.26 -2.84 -6.71
C PHE A 262 -9.51 -1.66 -5.78
N ILE A 263 -10.19 -0.63 -6.28
CA ILE A 263 -10.27 0.67 -5.62
C ILE A 263 -11.74 1.07 -5.46
N VAL A 264 -12.03 1.70 -4.33
CA VAL A 264 -13.26 2.46 -4.08
C VAL A 264 -12.91 3.93 -4.02
N ALA A 265 -13.64 4.76 -4.76
CA ALA A 265 -13.56 6.21 -4.67
C ALA A 265 -14.94 6.83 -4.44
N CYS A 266 -15.00 8.00 -3.81
CA CYS A 266 -16.24 8.76 -3.74
C CYS A 266 -16.50 9.50 -5.06
N ARG A 267 -17.70 10.07 -5.22
CA ARG A 267 -18.07 10.92 -6.37
C ARG A 267 -17.15 12.14 -6.62
N HIS A 268 -16.32 12.52 -5.64
CA HIS A 268 -15.35 13.61 -5.74
C HIS A 268 -13.90 13.11 -5.92
N TRP A 269 -13.72 11.84 -6.28
CA TRP A 269 -12.42 11.22 -6.60
C TRP A 269 -11.46 11.07 -5.42
N PHE A 270 -11.96 11.15 -4.20
CA PHE A 270 -11.18 10.74 -3.03
C PHE A 270 -11.21 9.22 -2.92
N ILE A 271 -10.03 8.61 -2.79
CA ILE A 271 -9.90 7.19 -2.52
C ILE A 271 -10.47 6.92 -1.13
N LEU A 272 -11.34 5.93 -1.04
CA LEU A 272 -12.03 5.51 0.17
C LEU A 272 -11.44 4.21 0.69
N LEU A 273 -11.31 3.21 -0.19
CA LEU A 273 -10.79 1.88 0.13
C LEU A 273 -9.98 1.33 -1.04
N VAL A 274 -9.05 0.44 -0.73
CA VAL A 274 -8.13 -0.20 -1.66
C VAL A 274 -7.96 -1.66 -1.23
N CYS A 275 -7.98 -2.60 -2.16
CA CYS A 275 -7.57 -3.98 -1.91
C CYS A 275 -6.65 -4.48 -3.03
N ASP A 276 -5.66 -5.28 -2.65
CA ASP A 276 -4.84 -6.00 -3.61
C ASP A 276 -5.65 -7.13 -4.22
N MET A 277 -5.57 -7.28 -5.54
CA MET A 277 -6.10 -8.45 -6.21
C MET A 277 -5.02 -9.53 -6.21
N VAL A 278 -5.16 -10.50 -5.31
CA VAL A 278 -4.13 -11.52 -5.06
C VAL A 278 -4.51 -12.81 -5.78
N LYS A 279 -3.60 -13.29 -6.63
CA LYS A 279 -3.70 -14.58 -7.33
C LYS A 279 -4.98 -14.80 -8.15
N SER A 280 -5.76 -13.75 -8.39
CA SER A 280 -6.97 -13.76 -9.22
C SER A 280 -7.09 -12.47 -9.99
N GLY A 281 -7.78 -12.46 -11.13
CA GLY A 281 -8.28 -11.20 -11.70
C GLY A 281 -9.36 -10.57 -10.81
N GLU A 282 -10.11 -9.63 -11.36
CA GLU A 282 -11.25 -8.99 -10.70
C GLU A 282 -12.42 -9.99 -10.49
N PHE A 283 -12.38 -10.69 -9.37
CA PHE A 283 -13.43 -11.62 -8.90
C PHE A 283 -14.45 -10.88 -8.04
N SER A 284 -15.64 -11.45 -7.91
CA SER A 284 -16.75 -10.88 -7.13
C SER A 284 -16.43 -10.66 -5.65
N LYS A 285 -15.43 -11.36 -5.09
CA LYS A 285 -15.00 -11.18 -3.71
C LYS A 285 -14.53 -9.75 -3.38
N TYR A 286 -13.89 -9.05 -4.31
CA TYR A 286 -13.41 -7.67 -4.10
C TYR A 286 -14.56 -6.65 -3.98
N PRO A 287 -15.50 -6.57 -4.94
CA PRO A 287 -16.66 -5.70 -4.81
C PRO A 287 -17.56 -6.12 -3.62
N LEU A 288 -17.69 -7.40 -3.29
CA LEU A 288 -18.46 -7.84 -2.12
C LEU A 288 -17.83 -7.38 -0.80
N ALA A 289 -16.52 -7.58 -0.63
CA ALA A 289 -15.81 -7.19 0.58
C ALA A 289 -15.77 -5.67 0.80
N THR A 290 -15.61 -4.91 -0.29
CA THR A 290 -15.67 -3.45 -0.25
C THR A 290 -17.07 -2.97 0.12
N LEU A 291 -18.12 -3.53 -0.49
CA LEU A 291 -19.51 -3.19 -0.14
C LEU A 291 -19.87 -3.52 1.30
N ASP A 292 -19.50 -4.69 1.81
CA ASP A 292 -19.72 -5.02 3.22
C ASP A 292 -19.10 -3.95 4.14
N HIS A 293 -17.86 -3.53 3.84
CA HIS A 293 -17.21 -2.52 4.65
C HIS A 293 -17.86 -1.13 4.54
N LEU A 294 -18.27 -0.70 3.35
CA LEU A 294 -19.00 0.55 3.14
C LEU A 294 -20.35 0.56 3.87
N LEU A 295 -21.11 -0.54 3.80
CA LEU A 295 -22.38 -0.70 4.49
C LEU A 295 -22.23 -0.72 6.02
N ASN A 296 -21.10 -1.23 6.53
CA ASN A 296 -20.78 -1.17 7.95
C ASN A 296 -20.51 0.27 8.43
N VAL A 297 -19.90 1.11 7.59
CA VAL A 297 -19.43 2.45 7.99
C VAL A 297 -20.43 3.55 7.68
N TYR A 298 -20.96 3.61 6.46
CA TYR A 298 -21.92 4.64 6.05
C TYR A 298 -23.37 4.25 6.27
N GLY A 299 -23.67 2.95 6.36
CA GLY A 299 -25.01 2.46 6.62
C GLY A 299 -25.94 2.58 5.42
N LYS A 300 -27.14 3.12 5.67
CA LYS A 300 -28.27 3.06 4.74
C LYS A 300 -28.21 4.07 3.59
N ASN A 301 -29.05 3.84 2.59
CA ASN A 301 -29.35 4.72 1.47
C ASN A 301 -28.10 5.11 0.66
N GLY A 302 -27.23 4.14 0.43
CA GLY A 302 -26.03 4.30 -0.39
C GLY A 302 -26.29 4.08 -1.86
N GLY A 303 -25.34 4.46 -2.71
CA GLY A 303 -25.32 4.06 -4.11
C GLY A 303 -23.89 3.78 -4.59
N VAL A 304 -23.72 2.67 -5.32
CA VAL A 304 -22.41 2.28 -5.84
C VAL A 304 -22.44 2.08 -7.34
N ALA A 305 -21.59 2.82 -8.05
CA ALA A 305 -21.42 2.69 -9.49
C ALA A 305 -20.31 1.70 -9.81
N TYR A 306 -20.59 0.79 -10.74
CA TYR A 306 -19.66 -0.21 -11.23
C TYR A 306 -19.87 -0.46 -12.72
N ASN A 307 -18.80 -0.64 -13.48
CA ASN A 307 -18.85 -0.83 -14.95
C ASN A 307 -19.57 -2.14 -15.36
N ILE A 308 -19.66 -3.13 -14.46
CA ILE A 308 -20.40 -4.39 -14.66
C ILE A 308 -21.59 -4.54 -13.70
N SER A 309 -22.19 -3.41 -13.28
CA SER A 309 -23.30 -3.39 -12.31
C SER A 309 -24.45 -4.33 -12.67
N CYS A 310 -24.84 -4.46 -13.94
CA CYS A 310 -25.92 -5.35 -14.38
C CYS A 310 -25.69 -6.83 -14.02
N ALA A 311 -24.43 -7.28 -14.08
CA ALA A 311 -24.04 -8.64 -13.72
C ALA A 311 -23.86 -8.74 -12.20
N PHE A 312 -23.19 -7.74 -11.63
CA PHE A 312 -22.86 -7.73 -10.21
C PHE A 312 -24.09 -7.64 -9.30
N SER A 313 -25.17 -6.94 -9.70
CA SER A 313 -26.42 -6.91 -8.92
C SER A 313 -26.98 -8.30 -8.66
N LYS A 314 -26.93 -9.21 -9.65
CA LYS A 314 -27.34 -10.61 -9.48
C LYS A 314 -26.43 -11.35 -8.52
N THR A 315 -25.11 -11.13 -8.61
CA THR A 315 -24.15 -11.73 -7.67
C THR A 315 -24.39 -11.23 -6.25
N LEU A 316 -24.66 -9.95 -6.08
CA LEU A 316 -24.94 -9.33 -4.79
C LEU A 316 -26.23 -9.89 -4.15
N GLU A 317 -27.31 -9.98 -4.91
CA GLU A 317 -28.59 -10.57 -4.47
C GLU A 317 -28.45 -12.02 -4.00
N ASN A 318 -27.62 -12.81 -4.69
CA ASN A 318 -27.37 -14.22 -4.37
C ASN A 318 -26.27 -14.42 -3.30
N SER A 319 -25.61 -13.34 -2.86
CA SER A 319 -24.56 -13.40 -1.85
C SER A 319 -25.13 -13.36 -0.42
N CYS A 320 -24.27 -13.57 0.57
CA CYS A 320 -24.63 -13.36 1.98
C CYS A 320 -25.01 -11.91 2.31
N LEU A 321 -24.68 -10.94 1.46
CA LEU A 321 -24.99 -9.53 1.64
C LEU A 321 -26.38 -9.14 1.10
N GLY A 322 -27.00 -9.96 0.25
CA GLY A 322 -28.29 -9.64 -0.41
C GLY A 322 -29.39 -9.15 0.55
N PRO A 323 -29.67 -9.84 1.67
CA PRO A 323 -30.67 -9.39 2.64
C PRO A 323 -30.33 -8.02 3.24
N ARG A 324 -29.04 -7.81 3.55
CA ARG A 324 -28.54 -6.58 4.18
C ARG A 324 -28.57 -5.40 3.22
N THR A 325 -28.28 -5.60 1.94
CA THR A 325 -28.34 -4.55 0.92
C THR A 325 -29.78 -4.10 0.70
N CYS A 326 -30.75 -5.03 0.74
CA CYS A 326 -32.17 -4.67 0.68
C CYS A 326 -32.62 -3.90 1.93
N GLU A 327 -32.21 -4.33 3.13
CA GLU A 327 -32.54 -3.64 4.39
C GLU A 327 -31.98 -2.21 4.42
N LEU A 328 -30.76 -2.03 3.93
CA LEU A 328 -30.07 -0.74 3.92
C LEU A 328 -30.38 0.12 2.69
N ASN A 329 -31.29 -0.30 1.80
CA ASN A 329 -31.67 0.44 0.59
C ASN A 329 -30.46 0.87 -0.26
N LEU A 330 -29.60 -0.09 -0.61
CA LEU A 330 -28.49 0.07 -1.55
C LEU A 330 -28.96 -0.10 -3.01
#